data_AF-A0A8F5J8X1-F1
#
_entry.id   AF-A0A8F5J8X1-F1
#
_cell.length_a   1.000
_cell.length_b   1.000
_cell.length_c   1.000
_cell.angle_alpha   90.00
_cell.angle_beta   90.00
_cell.angle_gamma   90.00
#
_symmetry.space_group_name_H-M   'P 1'
#
loop_
_entity.id
_entity.type
_entity.pdbx_description
1 polymer ?
#
loop_
_entity_poly.entity_id
_entity_poly.type
_entity_poly.pdbx_seq_one_letter_code
_entity_poly.pdbx_strand_id
1 'polypeptide(L)'
;MFSLLQLFLVSISIDQETLLNFFGLDNPNSSLNSNFNEIFVSNEISSNTLKLIFQGLLERYQYGLGLVDIENILLFITFVRFLILASRYNIKTSFYISCISLFAGFLWYTHLKDLIGWYGDMISYNRLTSRYLDDMLTETYIEDTKNQKILYLEFINQNPLNFLKSSLVYASERNGYRIDPFSMIISTLPESIKSQFINSYYSLYSNVLPNIWKFGGEQLQEITPLLLYVFIVRINKKYCPYLIRWHWTYLIVSSLFEGEIIRIMYRLYTYDSMILIPSERFDESTFLQPIFMLIITTHYFLVCLGLLHAACGQYFYIPFLTENTEIHIGKRPQNSIYSGGYTAWQDGGSKQVSILIKHNQSLKIPRLWWGWFGKQSSLKNLTQIKSQKRQKNRLKKSLFTRGKKLFVQFKQWILNR
;
A
#
# COMPACT_ATOMS: atom_id res chain seq x y z
N MET A 1 7.75 -28.09 -13.81
CA MET A 1 8.45 -26.95 -13.17
C MET A 1 9.96 -27.10 -13.28
N PHE A 2 10.55 -28.23 -12.87
CA PHE A 2 11.98 -28.53 -13.10
C PHE A 2 12.38 -28.53 -14.58
N SER A 3 11.54 -29.08 -15.45
CA SER A 3 11.78 -29.17 -16.91
C SER A 3 11.76 -27.83 -17.64
N LEU A 4 10.90 -26.88 -17.22
CA LEU A 4 10.82 -25.54 -17.81
C LEU A 4 11.93 -24.62 -17.30
N LEU A 5 12.36 -24.81 -16.05
CA LEU A 5 13.51 -24.12 -15.47
C LEU A 5 14.83 -24.68 -16.01
N GLN A 6 14.90 -25.98 -16.29
CA GLN A 6 15.96 -26.58 -17.10
C GLN A 6 15.93 -26.07 -18.54
N LEU A 7 14.77 -25.90 -19.18
CA LEU A 7 14.72 -25.32 -20.52
C LEU A 7 15.22 -23.86 -20.55
N PHE A 8 14.91 -23.07 -19.52
CA PHE A 8 15.42 -21.70 -19.38
C PHE A 8 16.92 -21.64 -19.04
N LEU A 9 17.43 -22.58 -18.24
CA LEU A 9 18.84 -22.69 -17.87
C LEU A 9 19.72 -23.37 -18.94
N VAL A 10 19.14 -24.22 -19.79
CA VAL A 10 19.85 -24.94 -20.86
C VAL A 10 19.93 -24.11 -22.14
N SER A 11 19.05 -23.13 -22.34
CA SER A 11 19.04 -22.28 -23.55
C SER A 11 19.96 -21.05 -23.50
N ILE A 12 20.69 -20.81 -22.40
CA ILE A 12 21.71 -19.76 -22.32
C ILE A 12 22.95 -20.41 -21.70
N SER A 13 24.04 -20.55 -22.47
CA SER A 13 25.36 -20.76 -21.89
C SER A 13 25.74 -19.48 -21.15
N ILE A 14 25.44 -19.44 -19.85
CA ILE A 14 25.72 -18.27 -19.01
C ILE A 14 27.21 -18.30 -18.66
N ASP A 15 28.00 -17.56 -19.42
CA ASP A 15 29.42 -17.38 -19.14
C ASP A 15 29.61 -16.32 -18.04
N GLN A 16 30.73 -16.41 -17.32
CA GLN A 16 31.09 -15.43 -16.29
C GLN A 16 31.12 -13.99 -16.83
N GLU A 17 31.58 -13.80 -18.07
CA GLU A 17 31.65 -12.48 -18.71
C GLU A 17 30.25 -11.92 -19.03
N THR A 18 29.32 -12.77 -19.48
CA THR A 18 27.93 -12.35 -19.73
C THR A 18 27.21 -11.97 -18.43
N LEU A 19 27.50 -12.67 -17.32
CA LEU A 19 26.99 -12.29 -16.00
C LEU A 19 27.55 -10.96 -15.51
N LEU A 20 28.87 -10.78 -15.55
CA LEU A 20 29.50 -9.55 -15.08
C LEU A 20 29.07 -8.34 -15.90
N ASN A 21 28.98 -8.48 -17.22
CA ASN A 21 28.47 -7.43 -18.11
C ASN A 21 26.99 -7.13 -17.88
N PHE A 22 26.15 -8.14 -17.60
CA PHE A 22 24.74 -7.93 -17.26
C PHE A 22 24.56 -7.09 -15.99
N PHE A 23 25.44 -7.27 -15.01
CA PHE A 23 25.44 -6.48 -13.78
C PHE A 23 26.24 -5.16 -13.87
N GLY A 24 26.93 -4.91 -14.99
CA GLY A 24 27.76 -3.73 -15.20
C GLY A 24 29.00 -3.70 -14.31
N LEU A 25 29.57 -4.86 -13.98
CA LEU A 25 30.72 -5.01 -13.09
C LEU A 25 31.99 -5.27 -13.89
N ASP A 26 33.08 -4.62 -13.51
CA ASP A 26 34.38 -4.79 -14.15
C ASP A 26 34.90 -6.22 -13.96
N ASN A 27 35.33 -6.84 -15.07
CA ASN A 27 35.90 -8.18 -15.03
C ASN A 27 37.29 -8.13 -14.40
N PRO A 28 37.57 -8.85 -13.29
CA PRO A 28 38.89 -8.85 -12.65
C PRO A 28 40.03 -9.34 -13.57
N ASN A 29 39.70 -10.05 -14.65
CA ASN A 29 40.67 -10.53 -15.63
C ASN A 29 41.02 -9.48 -16.71
N SER A 30 40.27 -8.37 -16.80
CA SER A 30 40.57 -7.31 -17.79
C SER A 30 41.87 -6.57 -17.46
N SER A 31 42.19 -6.41 -16.17
CA SER A 31 43.44 -5.79 -15.71
C SER A 31 44.68 -6.69 -15.84
N LEU A 32 44.50 -7.99 -16.06
CA LEU A 32 45.61 -8.96 -16.18
C LEU A 32 45.99 -9.25 -17.64
N ASN A 33 45.15 -8.89 -18.61
CA ASN A 33 45.32 -9.22 -20.03
C ASN A 33 45.75 -8.03 -20.90
N SER A 34 46.78 -7.28 -20.47
CA SER A 34 47.49 -6.37 -21.37
C SER A 34 48.48 -7.09 -22.31
N ASN A 35 48.65 -8.41 -22.16
CA ASN A 35 49.54 -9.21 -22.99
C ASN A 35 48.72 -10.14 -23.91
N PHE A 36 48.89 -9.92 -25.21
CA PHE A 36 48.23 -10.62 -26.30
C PHE A 36 48.45 -12.14 -26.27
N ASN A 37 47.40 -12.86 -26.69
CA ASN A 37 47.33 -14.29 -27.01
C ASN A 37 47.14 -15.24 -25.82
N GLU A 38 45.93 -15.30 -25.29
CA GLU A 38 45.42 -16.56 -24.72
C GLU A 38 43.92 -16.72 -25.01
N ILE A 39 43.56 -17.94 -25.37
CA ILE A 39 42.24 -18.40 -25.81
C ILE A 39 41.21 -18.13 -24.71
N PHE A 40 40.04 -17.61 -25.08
CA PHE A 40 38.90 -17.43 -24.17
C PHE A 40 38.47 -18.78 -23.59
N VAL A 41 38.97 -19.11 -22.41
CA VAL A 41 38.39 -20.17 -21.57
C VAL A 41 37.30 -19.50 -20.76
N SER A 42 36.05 -19.74 -21.15
CA SER A 42 34.85 -19.42 -20.37
C SER A 42 34.94 -20.18 -19.04
N ASN A 43 35.47 -19.52 -18.00
CA ASN A 43 35.57 -20.14 -16.69
C ASN A 43 34.17 -20.35 -16.11
N GLU A 44 33.96 -21.55 -15.57
CA GLU A 44 32.81 -21.87 -14.73
C GLU A 44 32.67 -20.82 -13.61
N ILE A 45 31.42 -20.54 -13.21
CA ILE A 45 31.09 -19.51 -12.22
C ILE A 45 31.87 -19.75 -10.93
N SER A 46 32.95 -18.99 -10.73
CA SER A 46 33.79 -19.13 -9.55
C SER A 46 33.14 -18.48 -8.32
N SER A 47 33.53 -18.93 -7.12
CA SER A 47 33.11 -18.30 -5.85
C SER A 47 33.48 -16.80 -5.80
N ASN A 48 34.59 -16.41 -6.44
CA ASN A 48 35.00 -15.01 -6.54
C ASN A 48 34.05 -14.19 -7.42
N THR A 49 33.54 -14.78 -8.50
CA THR A 49 32.54 -14.16 -9.39
C THR A 49 31.23 -13.93 -8.65
N LEU A 50 30.77 -14.90 -7.83
CA LEU A 50 29.61 -14.72 -6.97
C LEU A 50 29.82 -13.64 -5.90
N LYS A 51 31.02 -13.57 -5.32
CA LYS A 51 31.38 -12.51 -4.37
C LYS A 51 31.32 -11.13 -5.03
N LEU A 52 31.86 -10.99 -6.24
CA LEU A 52 31.81 -9.74 -7.01
C LEU A 52 30.38 -9.35 -7.38
N ILE A 53 29.55 -10.31 -7.81
CA ILE A 53 28.12 -10.06 -8.10
C ILE A 53 27.40 -9.59 -6.82
N PHE A 54 27.63 -10.26 -5.69
CA PHE A 54 27.00 -9.86 -4.43
C PHE A 54 27.45 -8.47 -3.98
N GLN A 55 28.75 -8.17 -4.10
CA GLN A 55 29.30 -6.86 -3.78
C GLN A 55 28.72 -5.78 -4.70
N GLY A 56 28.69 -6.01 -6.02
CA GLY A 56 28.10 -5.10 -6.98
C GLY A 56 26.61 -4.84 -6.76
N LEU A 57 25.85 -5.87 -6.37
CA LEU A 57 24.45 -5.70 -5.98
C LEU A 57 24.30 -4.85 -4.72
N LEU A 58 25.18 -5.06 -3.73
CA LEU A 58 25.14 -4.33 -2.46
C LEU A 58 25.53 -2.85 -2.65
N GLU A 59 26.49 -2.57 -3.52
CA GLU A 59 26.88 -1.21 -3.93
C GLU A 59 25.76 -0.52 -4.73
N ARG A 60 25.14 -1.22 -5.70
CA ARG A 60 24.03 -0.67 -6.50
C ARG A 60 22.83 -0.25 -5.68
N TYR A 61 22.49 -1.01 -4.63
CA TYR A 61 21.34 -0.75 -3.75
C TYR A 61 21.73 -0.11 -2.41
N GLN A 62 22.96 0.41 -2.28
CA GLN A 62 23.43 1.06 -1.07
C GLN A 62 22.57 2.27 -0.65
N TYR A 63 22.00 2.94 -1.65
CA TYR A 63 21.14 4.13 -1.54
C TYR A 63 19.64 3.81 -1.67
N GLY A 64 19.28 2.54 -1.48
CA GLY A 64 17.90 2.08 -1.61
C GLY A 64 17.48 1.68 -3.01
N LEU A 65 16.21 1.31 -3.13
CA LEU A 65 15.57 0.95 -4.40
C LEU A 65 15.00 2.21 -5.05
N GLY A 66 15.27 2.42 -6.33
CA GLY A 66 14.58 3.44 -7.11
C GLY A 66 13.14 3.04 -7.41
N LEU A 67 12.35 3.99 -7.91
CA LEU A 67 10.96 3.75 -8.32
C LEU A 67 10.89 2.68 -9.42
N VAL A 68 11.75 2.83 -10.44
CA VAL A 68 11.85 1.91 -11.58
C VAL A 68 12.29 0.52 -11.13
N ASP A 69 13.20 0.44 -10.14
CA ASP A 69 13.62 -0.84 -9.58
C ASP A 69 12.45 -1.54 -8.88
N ILE A 70 11.65 -0.80 -8.09
CA ILE A 70 10.45 -1.33 -7.43
C ILE A 70 9.43 -1.84 -8.45
N GLU A 71 9.14 -1.05 -9.49
CA GLU A 71 8.23 -1.47 -10.57
C GLU A 71 8.69 -2.75 -11.26
N ASN A 72 9.98 -2.81 -11.63
CA ASN A 72 10.57 -3.98 -12.27
C ASN A 72 10.49 -5.23 -11.39
N ILE A 73 10.79 -5.09 -10.08
CA ILE A 73 10.66 -6.18 -9.11
C ILE A 73 9.21 -6.66 -9.01
N LEU A 74 8.23 -5.75 -8.98
CA LEU A 74 6.81 -6.10 -8.90
C LEU A 74 6.31 -6.80 -10.18
N LEU A 75 6.67 -6.29 -11.35
CA LEU A 75 6.34 -6.92 -12.63
C LEU A 75 6.98 -8.30 -12.73
N PHE A 76 8.23 -8.44 -12.29
CA PHE A 76 8.90 -9.72 -12.24
C PHE A 76 8.20 -10.72 -11.31
N ILE A 77 7.87 -10.32 -10.08
CA ILE A 77 7.18 -11.18 -9.10
C ILE A 77 5.80 -11.60 -9.62
N THR A 78 5.04 -10.67 -10.19
CA THR A 78 3.71 -10.96 -10.74
C THR A 78 3.78 -11.87 -11.96
N PHE A 79 4.82 -11.74 -12.79
CA PHE A 79 5.08 -12.62 -13.92
C PHE A 79 5.48 -14.04 -13.49
N VAL A 80 6.41 -14.19 -12.55
CA VAL A 80 6.78 -15.50 -11.97
C VAL A 80 5.56 -16.17 -11.35
N ARG A 81 4.75 -15.40 -10.61
CA ARG A 81 3.49 -15.88 -10.05
C ARG A 81 2.50 -16.33 -11.13
N PHE A 82 2.39 -15.59 -12.23
CA PHE A 82 1.56 -15.99 -13.37
C PHE A 82 2.00 -17.34 -13.93
N LEU A 83 3.30 -17.58 -14.12
CA LEU A 83 3.82 -18.87 -14.61
C LEU A 83 3.48 -20.03 -13.66
N ILE A 84 3.66 -19.84 -12.35
CA ILE A 84 3.31 -20.85 -11.33
C ILE A 84 1.81 -21.15 -11.36
N LEU A 85 0.97 -20.11 -11.45
CA LEU A 85 -0.48 -20.29 -11.52
C LEU A 85 -0.92 -20.92 -12.84
N ALA A 86 -0.30 -20.57 -13.97
CA ALA A 86 -0.59 -21.14 -15.28
C ALA A 86 -0.33 -22.66 -15.30
N SER A 87 0.71 -23.12 -14.57
CA SER A 87 0.97 -24.55 -14.42
C SER A 87 -0.03 -25.28 -13.51
N ARG A 88 -0.71 -24.59 -12.60
CA ARG A 88 -1.64 -25.19 -11.63
C ARG A 88 -3.09 -25.17 -12.08
N TYR A 89 -3.48 -24.14 -12.82
CA TYR A 89 -4.82 -23.91 -13.30
C TYR A 89 -4.83 -23.89 -14.83
N ASN A 90 -5.43 -22.87 -15.44
CA ASN A 90 -5.45 -22.63 -16.87
C ASN A 90 -4.92 -21.21 -17.15
N ILE A 91 -4.29 -20.99 -18.31
CA ILE A 91 -3.72 -19.69 -18.71
C ILE A 91 -4.72 -18.53 -18.51
N LYS A 92 -5.97 -18.68 -18.97
CA LYS A 92 -7.01 -17.65 -18.81
C LYS A 92 -7.29 -17.31 -17.35
N THR A 93 -7.45 -18.33 -16.50
CA THR A 93 -7.77 -18.13 -15.07
C THR A 93 -6.60 -17.50 -14.33
N SER A 94 -5.39 -17.98 -14.62
CA SER A 94 -4.14 -17.47 -14.05
C SER A 94 -3.89 -16.02 -14.46
N PHE A 95 -4.20 -15.66 -15.71
CA PHE A 95 -4.13 -14.28 -16.17
C PHE A 95 -5.05 -13.37 -15.36
N TYR A 96 -6.34 -13.73 -15.22
CA TYR A 96 -7.26 -12.95 -14.39
C TYR A 96 -6.79 -12.80 -12.95
N ILE A 97 -6.31 -13.87 -12.31
CA ILE A 97 -5.81 -13.82 -10.92
C ILE A 97 -4.56 -12.92 -10.80
N SER A 98 -3.70 -12.92 -11.81
CA SER A 98 -2.51 -12.06 -11.86
C SER A 98 -2.87 -10.60 -12.12
N CYS A 99 -3.84 -10.29 -12.97
CA CYS A 99 -4.34 -8.93 -13.16
C CYS A 99 -4.96 -8.37 -11.87
N ILE A 100 -5.71 -9.20 -11.13
CA ILE A 100 -6.32 -8.79 -9.85
C ILE A 100 -5.24 -8.46 -8.80
N SER A 101 -4.15 -9.26 -8.72
CA SER A 101 -3.03 -8.94 -7.83
C SER A 101 -2.22 -7.75 -8.28
N LEU A 102 -2.05 -7.56 -9.59
CA LEU A 102 -1.34 -6.39 -10.13
C LEU A 102 -2.12 -5.12 -9.82
N PHE A 103 -3.45 -5.12 -9.97
CA PHE A 103 -4.28 -3.99 -9.57
C PHE A 103 -4.25 -3.74 -8.05
N ALA A 104 -4.28 -4.80 -7.23
CA ALA A 104 -4.11 -4.64 -5.79
C ALA A 104 -2.73 -4.07 -5.44
N GLY A 105 -1.67 -4.52 -6.11
CA GLY A 105 -0.32 -3.96 -5.98
C GLY A 105 -0.25 -2.50 -6.43
N PHE A 106 -0.94 -2.14 -7.51
CA PHE A 106 -1.02 -0.76 -7.99
C PHE A 106 -1.59 0.18 -6.93
N LEU A 107 -2.61 -0.23 -6.17
CA LEU A 107 -3.14 0.57 -5.05
C LEU A 107 -2.09 0.86 -3.97
N TRP A 108 -1.22 -0.12 -3.67
CA TRP A 108 -0.12 0.07 -2.73
C TRP A 108 1.03 0.88 -3.32
N TYR A 109 1.21 0.81 -4.63
CA TYR A 109 2.20 1.59 -5.34
C TYR A 109 1.80 3.08 -5.39
N THR A 110 0.51 3.40 -5.59
CA THR A 110 0.04 4.78 -5.44
C THR A 110 0.22 5.27 -4.02
N HIS A 111 -0.12 4.45 -3.02
CA HIS A 111 0.11 4.78 -1.61
C HIS A 111 1.60 4.94 -1.26
N LEU A 112 2.48 4.20 -1.92
CA LEU A 112 3.93 4.39 -1.82
C LEU A 112 4.31 5.79 -2.32
N LYS A 113 3.84 6.20 -3.52
CA LYS A 113 4.07 7.56 -4.04
C LYS A 113 3.55 8.65 -3.11
N ASP A 114 2.40 8.44 -2.47
CA ASP A 114 1.82 9.38 -1.52
C ASP A 114 2.74 9.67 -0.31
N LEU A 115 3.64 8.75 0.07
CA LEU A 115 4.60 8.97 1.16
C LEU A 115 5.46 10.21 0.94
N ILE A 116 5.84 10.52 -0.30
CA ILE A 116 6.61 11.74 -0.60
C ILE A 116 5.76 12.98 -0.44
N GLY A 117 4.50 12.94 -0.89
CA GLY A 117 3.56 14.03 -0.64
C GLY A 117 3.38 14.31 0.86
N TRP A 118 3.49 13.29 1.71
CA TRP A 118 3.29 13.42 3.15
C TRP A 118 4.54 13.80 3.94
N TYR A 119 5.69 13.19 3.64
CA TYR A 119 6.92 13.41 4.38
C TYR A 119 7.90 14.38 3.70
N GLY A 120 7.76 14.60 2.39
CA GLY A 120 8.62 15.49 1.61
C GLY A 120 10.10 15.22 1.85
N ASP A 121 10.83 16.29 2.17
CA ASP A 121 12.27 16.26 2.40
C ASP A 121 12.68 15.40 3.61
N MET A 122 11.76 15.07 4.53
CA MET A 122 12.08 14.20 5.67
C MET A 122 12.47 12.78 5.24
N ILE A 123 12.07 12.35 4.03
CA ILE A 123 12.48 11.04 3.47
C ILE A 123 13.98 11.01 3.19
N SER A 124 14.62 12.16 2.95
CA SER A 124 16.05 12.25 2.69
C SER A 124 16.93 11.88 3.88
N TYR A 125 16.38 11.92 5.11
CA TYR A 125 17.16 11.57 6.31
C TYR A 125 17.63 10.12 6.29
N ASN A 126 16.93 9.22 5.57
CA ASN A 126 17.32 7.82 5.44
C ASN A 126 17.98 7.52 4.08
N ARG A 127 19.19 6.93 4.15
CA ARG A 127 19.93 6.47 2.97
C ARG A 127 19.19 5.40 2.16
N LEU A 128 18.31 4.61 2.78
CA LEU A 128 17.54 3.56 2.07
C LEU A 128 16.41 4.12 1.20
N THR A 129 16.09 5.40 1.34
CA THR A 129 14.99 6.06 0.62
C THR A 129 15.47 7.20 -0.27
N SER A 130 16.79 7.48 -0.30
CA SER A 130 17.33 8.60 -1.07
C SER A 130 17.13 8.41 -2.58
N ARG A 131 17.43 7.22 -3.12
CA ARG A 131 17.21 6.95 -4.55
C ARG A 131 15.74 6.99 -4.95
N TYR A 132 14.87 6.51 -4.05
CA TYR A 132 13.43 6.60 -4.22
C TYR A 132 12.96 8.07 -4.28
N LEU A 133 13.48 8.93 -3.40
CA LEU A 133 13.19 10.37 -3.40
C LEU A 133 13.65 11.04 -4.69
N ASP A 134 14.88 10.78 -5.15
CA ASP A 134 15.45 11.38 -6.35
C ASP A 134 14.61 11.07 -7.61
N ASP A 135 14.23 9.81 -7.79
CA ASP A 135 13.39 9.37 -8.91
C ASP A 135 12.03 10.07 -8.90
N MET A 136 11.46 10.26 -7.70
CA MET A 136 10.15 10.86 -7.53
C MET A 136 10.16 12.37 -7.69
N LEU A 137 11.18 13.05 -7.18
CA LEU A 137 11.40 14.47 -7.46
C LEU A 137 11.52 14.67 -8.98
N THR A 138 12.28 13.82 -9.66
CA THR A 138 12.39 13.84 -11.12
C THR A 138 11.03 13.67 -11.81
N GLU A 139 10.19 12.73 -11.36
CA GLU A 139 8.84 12.54 -11.88
C GLU A 139 7.98 13.80 -11.68
N THR A 140 7.99 14.40 -10.48
CA THR A 140 7.25 15.64 -10.20
C THR A 140 7.69 16.81 -11.07
N TYR A 141 9.00 17.00 -11.28
CA TYR A 141 9.51 18.04 -12.19
C TYR A 141 9.07 17.82 -13.64
N ILE A 142 9.02 16.55 -14.10
CA ILE A 142 8.54 16.20 -15.43
C ILE A 142 7.03 16.47 -15.55
N GLU A 143 6.24 16.10 -14.54
CA GLU A 143 4.80 16.36 -14.51
C GLU A 143 4.49 17.86 -14.51
N ASP A 144 5.19 18.66 -13.70
CA ASP A 144 5.05 20.11 -13.68
C ASP A 144 5.42 20.73 -15.03
N THR A 145 6.52 20.26 -15.64
CA THR A 145 6.91 20.69 -17.00
C THR A 145 5.87 20.30 -18.05
N LYS A 146 5.26 19.11 -17.94
CA LYS A 146 4.17 18.69 -18.82
C LYS A 146 2.92 19.54 -18.60
N ASN A 147 2.52 19.80 -17.36
CA ASN A 147 1.39 20.65 -17.02
C ASN A 147 1.59 22.08 -17.56
N GLN A 148 2.82 22.61 -17.51
CA GLN A 148 3.18 23.88 -18.14
C GLN A 148 3.13 23.83 -19.68
N LYS A 149 3.57 22.73 -20.31
CA LYS A 149 3.46 22.55 -21.78
C LYS A 149 2.01 22.33 -22.24
N ILE A 150 1.16 21.70 -21.41
CA ILE A 150 -0.27 21.46 -21.68
C ILE A 150 -1.07 22.78 -21.65
N LEU A 151 -0.51 23.86 -21.12
CA LEU A 151 -1.10 25.21 -21.16
C LEU A 151 -1.29 25.76 -22.60
N TYR A 152 -0.64 25.17 -23.62
CA TYR A 152 -0.67 25.66 -25.01
C TYR A 152 -1.59 24.91 -25.99
N LEU A 153 -2.32 23.88 -25.55
CA LEU A 153 -3.30 23.16 -26.39
C LEU A 153 -4.67 23.06 -25.70
N GLU A 154 -5.28 24.22 -25.49
CA GLU A 154 -6.36 24.44 -24.54
C GLU A 154 -7.74 23.91 -24.97
N PHE A 155 -7.96 23.51 -26.23
CA PHE A 155 -9.31 23.11 -26.69
C PHE A 155 -9.61 21.60 -26.62
N ILE A 156 -8.62 20.74 -26.86
CA ILE A 156 -8.87 19.30 -27.08
C ILE A 156 -8.71 18.47 -25.79
N ASN A 157 -7.98 18.97 -24.79
CA ASN A 157 -7.52 18.15 -23.66
C ASN A 157 -7.97 18.67 -22.28
N GLN A 158 -9.14 19.28 -22.22
CA GLN A 158 -9.69 19.76 -20.97
C GLN A 158 -10.33 18.61 -20.17
N ASN A 159 -10.03 18.53 -18.86
CA ASN A 159 -10.81 17.77 -17.88
C ASN A 159 -12.31 17.98 -18.16
N PRO A 160 -13.19 16.96 -18.10
CA PRO A 160 -14.61 17.09 -18.43
C PRO A 160 -15.30 18.32 -17.80
N LEU A 161 -14.88 18.74 -16.61
CA LEU A 161 -15.37 19.98 -15.98
C LEU A 161 -14.87 21.25 -16.66
N ASN A 162 -13.60 21.30 -17.05
CA ASN A 162 -13.05 22.41 -17.82
C ASN A 162 -13.65 22.45 -19.22
N PHE A 163 -13.84 21.28 -19.87
CA PHE A 163 -14.54 21.18 -21.15
C PHE A 163 -15.97 21.72 -21.06
N LEU A 164 -16.71 21.38 -20.01
CA LEU A 164 -18.05 21.94 -19.77
C LEU A 164 -17.99 23.45 -19.52
N LYS A 165 -17.02 23.93 -18.74
CA LYS A 165 -16.81 25.36 -18.49
C LYS A 165 -16.49 26.13 -19.78
N SER A 166 -15.54 25.64 -20.58
CA SER A 166 -15.18 26.26 -21.85
C SER A 166 -16.32 26.19 -22.85
N SER A 167 -17.02 25.06 -22.93
CA SER A 167 -18.21 24.92 -23.78
C SER A 167 -19.32 25.90 -23.39
N LEU A 168 -19.57 26.12 -22.09
CA LEU A 168 -20.52 27.13 -21.63
C LEU A 168 -20.07 28.56 -21.95
N VAL A 169 -18.77 28.86 -21.79
CA VAL A 169 -18.19 30.17 -22.13
C VAL A 169 -18.26 30.42 -23.63
N TYR A 170 -17.83 29.46 -24.47
CA TYR A 170 -17.87 29.56 -25.92
C TYR A 170 -19.30 29.61 -26.46
N ALA A 171 -20.24 28.85 -25.88
CA ALA A 171 -21.65 28.93 -26.26
C ALA A 171 -22.28 30.30 -25.93
N SER A 172 -21.74 31.00 -24.93
CA SER A 172 -22.18 32.35 -24.57
C SER A 172 -21.50 33.46 -25.37
N GLU A 173 -20.41 33.19 -26.08
CA GLU A 173 -19.62 34.23 -26.74
C GLU A 173 -20.09 34.49 -28.18
N ARG A 174 -20.42 35.74 -28.50
CA ARG A 174 -20.79 36.17 -29.85
C ARG A 174 -20.10 37.49 -30.17
N ASN A 175 -19.29 37.52 -31.22
CA ASN A 175 -18.54 38.70 -31.68
C ASN A 175 -17.66 39.36 -30.59
N GLY A 176 -17.04 38.56 -29.71
CA GLY A 176 -16.19 39.05 -28.62
C GLY A 176 -16.95 39.55 -27.39
N TYR A 177 -18.28 39.45 -27.38
CA TYR A 177 -19.12 39.75 -26.22
C TYR A 177 -19.70 38.46 -25.63
N ARG A 178 -19.64 38.32 -24.31
CA ARG A 178 -20.30 37.23 -23.59
C ARG A 178 -21.77 37.61 -23.36
N ILE A 179 -22.66 36.84 -23.98
CA ILE A 179 -24.11 36.92 -23.81
C ILE A 179 -24.47 35.97 -22.67
N ASP A 180 -24.48 36.48 -21.45
CA ASP A 180 -25.03 35.79 -20.29
C ASP A 180 -26.48 36.24 -20.04
N PRO A 181 -27.40 35.34 -19.64
CA PRO A 181 -28.79 35.69 -19.38
C PRO A 181 -28.98 36.78 -18.32
N PHE A 182 -28.04 36.88 -17.37
CA PHE A 182 -28.09 37.88 -16.30
C PHE A 182 -27.77 39.28 -16.81
N SER A 183 -26.76 39.45 -17.67
CA SER A 183 -26.48 40.74 -18.32
C SER A 183 -27.62 41.18 -19.22
N MET A 184 -28.31 40.24 -19.88
CA MET A 184 -29.49 40.54 -20.67
C MET A 184 -30.62 41.10 -19.79
N ILE A 185 -30.92 40.45 -18.67
CA ILE A 185 -31.92 40.93 -17.69
C ILE A 185 -31.54 42.32 -17.17
N ILE A 186 -30.28 42.53 -16.76
CA ILE A 186 -29.81 43.82 -16.22
C ILE A 186 -29.84 44.92 -17.28
N SER A 187 -29.58 44.57 -18.55
CA SER A 187 -29.61 45.52 -19.66
C SER A 187 -31.02 46.06 -19.93
N THR A 188 -32.06 45.27 -19.62
CA THR A 188 -33.48 45.63 -19.79
C THR A 188 -34.09 46.43 -18.62
N LEU A 189 -33.34 46.63 -17.52
CA LEU A 189 -33.84 47.36 -16.35
C LEU A 189 -33.82 48.89 -16.57
N PRO A 190 -34.78 49.65 -15.98
CA PRO A 190 -34.75 51.11 -15.95
C PRO A 190 -33.48 51.66 -15.28
N GLU A 191 -32.98 52.81 -15.73
CA GLU A 191 -31.69 53.38 -15.29
C GLU A 191 -31.57 53.59 -13.77
N SER A 192 -32.69 53.94 -13.11
CA SER A 192 -32.76 54.10 -11.66
C SER A 192 -32.42 52.83 -10.87
N ILE A 193 -32.81 51.66 -11.39
CA ILE A 193 -32.58 50.35 -10.77
C ILE A 193 -31.26 49.75 -11.28
N LYS A 194 -30.94 49.98 -12.55
CA LYS A 194 -29.74 49.45 -13.21
C LYS A 194 -28.45 49.84 -12.50
N SER A 195 -28.32 51.10 -12.07
CA SER A 195 -27.13 51.58 -11.34
C SER A 195 -26.87 50.82 -10.02
N GLN A 196 -27.93 50.39 -9.34
CA GLN A 196 -27.84 49.63 -8.09
C GLN A 196 -27.44 48.16 -8.33
N PHE A 197 -27.94 47.55 -9.41
CA PHE A 197 -27.69 46.13 -9.72
C PHE A 197 -26.38 45.89 -10.50
N ILE A 198 -25.82 46.89 -11.19
CA ILE A 198 -24.53 46.75 -11.91
C ILE A 198 -23.40 46.35 -10.94
N ASN A 199 -23.32 46.97 -9.76
CA ASN A 199 -22.29 46.65 -8.77
C ASN A 199 -22.45 45.22 -8.23
N SER A 200 -23.70 44.80 -7.96
CA SER A 200 -24.01 43.44 -7.53
C SER A 200 -23.72 42.41 -8.62
N TYR A 201 -23.98 42.73 -9.89
CA TYR A 201 -23.69 41.89 -11.04
C TYR A 201 -22.19 41.63 -11.19
N TYR A 202 -21.38 42.69 -11.20
CA TYR A 202 -19.93 42.52 -11.30
C TYR A 202 -19.35 41.79 -10.09
N SER A 203 -19.83 42.07 -8.88
CA SER A 203 -19.43 41.33 -7.67
C SER A 203 -19.75 39.84 -7.75
N LEU A 204 -20.93 39.49 -8.29
CA LEU A 204 -21.36 38.10 -8.44
C LEU A 204 -20.47 37.33 -9.44
N TYR A 205 -20.13 37.95 -10.57
CA TYR A 205 -19.30 37.31 -11.60
C TYR A 205 -17.79 37.37 -11.33
N SER A 206 -17.27 38.41 -10.67
CA SER A 206 -15.84 38.52 -10.38
C SER A 206 -15.42 37.76 -9.13
N ASN A 207 -16.29 37.70 -8.12
CA ASN A 207 -15.92 37.19 -6.80
C ASN A 207 -16.75 35.96 -6.43
N VAL A 208 -18.08 36.06 -6.43
CA VAL A 208 -18.95 35.00 -5.86
C VAL A 208 -18.90 33.71 -6.67
N LEU A 209 -19.17 33.77 -7.98
CA LEU A 209 -19.18 32.60 -8.85
C LEU A 209 -17.79 31.93 -8.96
N PRO A 210 -16.67 32.67 -9.16
CA PRO A 210 -15.35 32.04 -9.18
C PRO A 210 -14.99 31.39 -7.84
N ASN A 211 -15.33 32.00 -6.71
CA ASN A 211 -15.07 31.44 -5.40
C ASN A 211 -15.91 30.18 -5.13
N ILE A 212 -17.20 30.19 -5.46
CA ILE A 212 -18.06 29.00 -5.35
C ILE A 212 -17.56 27.88 -6.26
N TRP A 213 -17.17 28.21 -7.50
CA TRP A 213 -16.65 27.23 -8.44
C TRP A 213 -15.32 26.64 -7.98
N LYS A 214 -14.40 27.49 -7.51
CA LYS A 214 -13.11 27.07 -6.94
C LYS A 214 -13.32 26.17 -5.73
N PHE A 215 -14.14 26.61 -4.78
CA PHE A 215 -14.48 25.83 -3.60
C PHE A 215 -15.13 24.49 -3.95
N GLY A 216 -16.14 24.49 -4.83
CA GLY A 216 -16.80 23.25 -5.27
C GLY A 216 -15.85 22.30 -6.01
N GLY A 217 -14.96 22.84 -6.85
CA GLY A 217 -13.93 22.06 -7.54
C GLY A 217 -12.92 21.44 -6.58
N GLU A 218 -12.37 22.22 -5.64
CA GLU A 218 -11.43 21.75 -4.62
C GLU A 218 -12.06 20.65 -3.74
N GLN A 219 -13.27 20.90 -3.23
CA GLN A 219 -14.00 19.92 -2.41
C GLN A 219 -14.32 18.63 -3.19
N LEU A 220 -14.70 18.73 -4.47
CA LEU A 220 -14.92 17.54 -5.30
C LEU A 220 -13.63 16.77 -5.52
N GLN A 221 -12.51 17.43 -5.76
CA GLN A 221 -11.21 16.78 -5.93
C GLN A 221 -10.82 16.00 -4.66
N GLU A 222 -11.00 16.59 -3.48
CA GLU A 222 -10.72 15.94 -2.19
C GLU A 222 -11.63 14.73 -1.91
N ILE A 223 -12.92 14.81 -2.28
CA ILE A 223 -13.91 13.77 -2.00
C ILE A 223 -13.91 12.66 -3.07
N THR A 224 -13.40 12.93 -4.28
CA THR A 224 -13.41 11.99 -5.42
C THR A 224 -12.80 10.63 -5.10
N PRO A 225 -11.61 10.51 -4.48
CA PRO A 225 -11.03 9.21 -4.14
C PRO A 225 -11.94 8.38 -3.21
N LEU A 226 -12.59 9.03 -2.24
CA LEU A 226 -13.51 8.39 -1.32
C LEU A 226 -14.79 7.94 -2.04
N LEU A 227 -15.36 8.77 -2.91
CA LEU A 227 -16.51 8.40 -3.73
C LEU A 227 -16.19 7.20 -4.62
N LEU A 228 -15.03 7.22 -5.28
CA LEU A 228 -14.59 6.15 -6.16
C LEU A 228 -14.46 4.82 -5.38
N TYR A 229 -13.91 4.88 -4.16
CA TYR A 229 -13.94 3.74 -3.23
C TYR A 229 -15.37 3.27 -2.93
N VAL A 230 -16.28 4.17 -2.54
CA VAL A 230 -17.67 3.79 -2.21
C VAL A 230 -18.36 3.15 -3.41
N PHE A 231 -18.27 3.74 -4.60
CA PHE A 231 -18.91 3.22 -5.79
C PHE A 231 -18.35 1.86 -6.22
N ILE A 232 -17.02 1.70 -6.25
CA ILE A 232 -16.38 0.47 -6.73
C ILE A 232 -16.41 -0.64 -5.68
N VAL A 233 -15.99 -0.34 -4.45
CA VAL A 233 -15.76 -1.35 -3.40
C VAL A 233 -17.03 -1.65 -2.60
N ARG A 234 -17.87 -0.64 -2.33
CA ARG A 234 -19.06 -0.79 -1.46
C ARG A 234 -20.31 -1.13 -2.26
N ILE A 235 -20.65 -0.29 -3.25
CA ILE A 235 -21.88 -0.44 -4.05
C ILE A 235 -21.72 -1.59 -5.04
N ASN A 236 -20.67 -1.57 -5.86
CA ASN A 236 -20.43 -2.57 -6.91
C ASN A 236 -19.64 -3.81 -6.44
N LYS A 237 -19.90 -4.26 -5.21
CA LYS A 237 -19.19 -5.40 -4.57
C LYS A 237 -19.24 -6.72 -5.36
N LYS A 238 -20.20 -6.87 -6.28
CA LYS A 238 -20.36 -8.04 -7.16
C LYS A 238 -19.25 -8.11 -8.23
N TYR A 239 -18.81 -6.95 -8.71
CA TYR A 239 -17.84 -6.85 -9.80
C TYR A 239 -16.40 -6.69 -9.28
N CYS A 240 -16.23 -6.20 -8.06
CA CYS A 240 -14.90 -6.02 -7.46
C CYS A 240 -14.44 -7.28 -6.70
N PRO A 241 -13.34 -7.94 -7.14
CA PRO A 241 -12.75 -9.08 -6.45
C PRO A 241 -12.41 -8.78 -4.98
N TYR A 242 -12.56 -9.79 -4.11
CA TYR A 242 -12.35 -9.61 -2.68
C TYR A 242 -10.93 -9.13 -2.34
N LEU A 243 -9.90 -9.56 -3.09
CA LEU A 243 -8.51 -9.13 -2.89
C LEU A 243 -8.36 -7.60 -2.99
N ILE A 244 -8.92 -7.02 -4.05
CA ILE A 244 -8.89 -5.57 -4.31
C ILE A 244 -9.66 -4.85 -3.22
N ARG A 245 -10.89 -5.30 -2.91
CA ARG A 245 -11.72 -4.70 -1.86
C ARG A 245 -10.98 -4.65 -0.52
N TRP A 246 -10.33 -5.75 -0.14
CA TRP A 246 -9.58 -5.87 1.10
C TRP A 246 -8.40 -4.90 1.16
N HIS A 247 -7.52 -4.91 0.16
CA HIS A 247 -6.33 -4.04 0.16
C HIS A 247 -6.72 -2.56 0.10
N TRP A 248 -7.72 -2.20 -0.71
CA TRP A 248 -8.21 -0.83 -0.80
C TRP A 248 -8.82 -0.34 0.51
N THR A 249 -9.69 -1.14 1.14
CA THR A 249 -10.29 -0.75 2.43
C THR A 249 -9.24 -0.72 3.53
N TYR A 250 -8.22 -1.59 3.47
CA TYR A 250 -7.10 -1.54 4.41
C TYR A 250 -6.39 -0.19 4.34
N LEU A 251 -6.05 0.29 3.15
CA LEU A 251 -5.40 1.58 2.95
C LEU A 251 -6.24 2.75 3.48
N ILE A 252 -7.55 2.72 3.29
CA ILE A 252 -8.45 3.76 3.83
C ILE A 252 -8.51 3.73 5.36
N VAL A 253 -8.50 2.54 5.95
CA VAL A 253 -8.49 2.41 7.42
C VAL A 253 -7.14 2.80 8.00
N SER A 254 -6.03 2.47 7.32
CA SER A 254 -4.68 2.82 7.77
C SER A 254 -4.38 4.32 7.61
N SER A 255 -4.89 4.97 6.56
CA SER A 255 -4.69 6.40 6.33
C SER A 255 -5.23 7.28 7.45
N LEU A 256 -6.26 6.83 8.19
CA LEU A 256 -6.75 7.52 9.39
C LEU A 256 -5.67 7.62 10.49
N PHE A 257 -4.84 6.59 10.64
CA PHE A 257 -3.75 6.56 11.63
C PHE A 257 -2.49 7.21 11.10
N GLU A 258 -2.15 6.92 9.84
CA GLU A 258 -1.00 7.50 9.17
C GLU A 258 -1.10 9.02 9.16
N GLY A 259 -2.28 9.59 8.89
CA GLY A 259 -2.51 11.03 8.91
C GLY A 259 -2.17 11.71 10.24
N GLU A 260 -2.45 11.08 11.38
CA GLU A 260 -2.07 11.63 12.69
C GLU A 260 -0.56 11.52 12.94
N ILE A 261 0.06 10.40 12.55
CA ILE A 261 1.50 10.21 12.67
C ILE A 261 2.25 11.26 11.83
N ILE A 262 1.81 11.48 10.60
CA ILE A 262 2.37 12.48 9.68
C ILE A 262 2.24 13.89 10.27
N ARG A 263 1.07 14.25 10.81
CA ARG A 263 0.87 15.55 11.47
C ARG A 263 1.85 15.79 12.62
N ILE A 264 2.09 14.78 13.45
CA ILE A 264 3.05 14.87 14.56
C ILE A 264 4.47 15.03 14.01
N MET A 265 4.86 14.26 12.99
CA MET A 265 6.18 14.35 12.37
C MET A 265 6.42 15.72 11.74
N TYR A 266 5.45 16.26 11.01
CA TYR A 266 5.57 17.57 10.38
C TYR A 266 5.73 18.70 11.40
N ARG A 267 5.01 18.64 12.52
CA ARG A 267 5.18 19.59 13.63
C ARG A 267 6.58 19.51 14.25
N LEU A 268 7.08 18.30 14.47
CA LEU A 268 8.44 18.09 14.99
C LEU A 268 9.50 18.59 14.00
N TYR A 269 9.33 18.31 12.71
CA TYR A 269 10.23 18.79 11.66
C TYR A 269 10.23 20.31 11.55
N THR A 270 9.05 20.94 11.65
CA THR A 270 8.92 22.41 11.67
C THR A 270 9.63 23.00 12.90
N TYR A 271 9.47 22.37 14.07
CA TYR A 271 10.18 22.78 15.29
C TYR A 271 11.70 22.64 15.14
N ASP A 272 12.17 21.54 14.57
CA ASP A 272 13.59 21.31 14.30
C ASP A 272 14.16 22.38 13.35
N SER A 273 13.51 22.60 12.21
CA SER A 273 14.01 23.48 11.15
C SER A 273 13.84 24.97 11.43
N MET A 274 12.74 25.39 12.07
CA MET A 274 12.44 26.81 12.30
C MET A 274 12.88 27.32 13.68
N ILE A 275 13.10 26.44 14.65
CA ILE A 275 13.44 26.84 16.02
C ILE A 275 14.80 26.28 16.45
N LEU A 276 15.03 24.96 16.41
CA LEU A 276 16.26 24.37 16.94
C LEU A 276 17.50 24.76 16.13
N ILE A 277 17.47 24.57 14.81
CA ILE A 277 18.60 24.88 13.92
C ILE A 277 18.93 26.39 13.97
N PRO A 278 17.96 27.33 13.83
CA PRO A 278 18.27 28.75 13.89
C PRO A 278 18.71 29.24 15.29
N SER A 279 18.31 28.54 16.36
CA SER A 279 18.75 28.87 17.73
C SER A 279 20.06 28.18 18.13
N GLU A 280 20.77 27.56 17.17
CA GLU A 280 22.03 26.84 17.37
C GLU A 280 21.96 25.67 18.38
N ARG A 281 20.75 25.14 18.62
CA ARG A 281 20.52 24.00 19.54
C ARG A 281 20.70 22.66 18.81
N PHE A 282 21.90 22.43 18.30
CA PHE A 282 22.22 21.29 17.45
C PHE A 282 22.14 19.93 18.15
N ASP A 283 22.41 19.87 19.46
CA ASP A 283 22.34 18.62 20.23
C ASP A 283 20.92 18.03 20.24
N GLU A 284 19.92 18.90 20.40
CA GLU A 284 18.50 18.51 20.38
C GLU A 284 18.03 18.14 18.98
N SER A 285 18.50 18.87 17.96
CA SER A 285 18.21 18.54 16.56
C SER A 285 18.76 17.17 16.18
N THR A 286 20.00 16.89 16.59
CA THR A 286 20.67 15.60 16.37
C THR A 286 19.93 14.45 17.06
N PHE A 287 19.24 14.70 18.17
CA PHE A 287 18.39 13.70 18.82
C PHE A 287 17.07 13.43 18.07
N LEU A 288 16.49 14.44 17.41
CA LEU A 288 15.24 14.29 16.65
C LEU A 288 15.43 13.57 15.32
N GLN A 289 16.56 13.75 14.64
CA GLN A 289 16.82 13.13 13.32
C GLN A 289 16.70 11.59 13.32
N PRO A 290 17.25 10.84 14.30
CA PRO A 290 17.03 9.39 14.43
C PRO A 290 15.56 9.01 14.62
N ILE A 291 14.74 9.85 15.25
CA ILE A 291 13.31 9.61 15.45
C ILE A 291 12.58 9.70 14.10
N PHE A 292 12.88 10.73 13.31
CA PHE A 292 12.36 10.87 11.94
C PHE A 292 12.74 9.65 11.09
N MET A 293 14.03 9.32 11.09
CA MET A 293 14.57 8.14 10.43
C MET A 293 13.81 6.87 10.81
N LEU A 294 13.66 6.58 12.10
CA LEU A 294 13.00 5.36 12.56
C LEU A 294 11.55 5.27 12.09
N ILE A 295 10.79 6.35 12.25
CA ILE A 295 9.35 6.37 11.94
C ILE A 295 9.14 6.27 10.42
N ILE A 296 9.86 7.06 9.63
CA ILE A 296 9.74 7.08 8.17
C ILE A 296 10.18 5.74 7.59
N THR A 297 11.29 5.18 8.06
CA THR A 297 11.77 3.86 7.60
C THR A 297 10.77 2.76 7.93
N THR A 298 10.20 2.79 9.13
CA THR A 298 9.19 1.81 9.54
C THR A 298 7.95 1.93 8.67
N HIS A 299 7.48 3.15 8.40
CA HIS A 299 6.32 3.39 7.55
C HIS A 299 6.59 2.96 6.10
N TYR A 300 7.71 3.37 5.51
CA TYR A 300 8.15 2.93 4.18
C TYR A 300 8.21 1.41 4.07
N PHE A 301 8.80 0.73 5.06
CA PHE A 301 8.88 -0.73 5.08
C PHE A 301 7.49 -1.39 5.16
N LEU A 302 6.57 -0.85 5.96
CA LEU A 302 5.19 -1.36 6.06
C LEU A 302 4.45 -1.22 4.73
N VAL A 303 4.63 -0.11 4.01
CA VAL A 303 4.03 0.10 2.68
C VAL A 303 4.62 -0.86 1.65
N CYS A 304 5.95 -1.00 1.61
CA CYS A 304 6.63 -1.98 0.76
C CYS A 304 6.20 -3.42 1.06
N LEU A 305 5.96 -3.76 2.33
CA LEU A 305 5.45 -5.06 2.73
C LEU A 305 4.00 -5.26 2.24
N GLY A 306 3.13 -4.27 2.39
CA GLY A 306 1.77 -4.30 1.87
C GLY A 306 1.74 -4.48 0.34
N LEU A 307 2.60 -3.75 -0.36
CA LEU A 307 2.83 -3.83 -1.81
C LEU A 307 3.25 -5.23 -2.26
N LEU A 308 4.24 -5.82 -1.57
CA LEU A 308 4.72 -7.17 -1.85
C LEU A 308 3.62 -8.22 -1.62
N HIS A 309 2.88 -8.11 -0.51
CA HIS A 309 1.76 -9.00 -0.22
C HIS A 309 0.67 -8.90 -1.29
N ALA A 310 0.32 -7.68 -1.71
CA ALA A 310 -0.67 -7.43 -2.75
C ALA A 310 -0.25 -8.02 -4.10
N ALA A 311 1.00 -7.80 -4.52
CA ALA A 311 1.58 -8.36 -5.75
C ALA A 311 1.61 -9.90 -5.72
N CYS A 312 1.89 -10.49 -4.55
CA CYS A 312 1.80 -11.94 -4.33
C CYS A 312 0.35 -12.45 -4.23
N GLY A 313 -0.63 -11.55 -4.22
CA GLY A 313 -2.05 -11.82 -4.01
C GLY A 313 -2.35 -12.45 -2.66
N GLN A 314 -1.59 -12.07 -1.64
CA GLN A 314 -1.73 -12.50 -0.25
C GLN A 314 -2.32 -11.39 0.61
N TYR A 315 -2.81 -11.78 1.78
CA TYR A 315 -3.26 -10.86 2.82
C TYR A 315 -2.23 -10.86 3.95
N PHE A 316 -2.26 -9.82 4.77
CA PHE A 316 -1.47 -9.74 6.00
C PHE A 316 -2.38 -9.33 7.16
N TYR A 317 -1.91 -9.55 8.39
CA TYR A 317 -2.71 -9.31 9.59
C TYR A 317 -1.98 -8.33 10.50
N ILE A 318 -2.55 -7.14 10.65
CA ILE A 318 -2.19 -6.16 11.67
C ILE A 318 -3.41 -6.00 12.58
N PRO A 319 -3.32 -6.30 13.89
CA PRO A 319 -4.44 -6.16 14.79
C PRO A 319 -5.03 -4.76 14.72
N PHE A 320 -6.30 -4.64 15.07
CA PHE A 320 -7.08 -3.41 14.93
C PHE A 320 -7.33 -3.02 13.46
N LEU A 321 -6.31 -2.79 12.64
CA LEU A 321 -6.47 -2.41 11.23
C LEU A 321 -7.21 -3.49 10.44
N THR A 322 -6.71 -4.72 10.46
CA THR A 322 -7.34 -5.84 9.75
C THR A 322 -8.75 -6.14 10.27
N GLU A 323 -9.01 -6.01 11.57
CA GLU A 323 -10.35 -6.23 12.12
C GLU A 323 -11.34 -5.17 11.64
N ASN A 324 -10.95 -3.90 11.60
CA ASN A 324 -11.78 -2.82 11.05
C ASN A 324 -12.01 -3.01 9.55
N THR A 325 -10.97 -3.35 8.79
CA THR A 325 -11.07 -3.70 7.36
C THR A 325 -12.11 -4.82 7.14
N GLU A 326 -12.11 -5.87 7.96
CA GLU A 326 -13.06 -6.97 7.86
C GLU A 326 -14.50 -6.60 8.22
N ILE A 327 -14.70 -5.73 9.20
CA ILE A 327 -16.03 -5.22 9.56
C ILE A 327 -16.67 -4.52 8.36
N HIS A 328 -15.89 -3.75 7.61
CA HIS A 328 -16.41 -3.08 6.43
C HIS A 328 -16.71 -4.05 5.28
N ILE A 329 -15.83 -5.00 4.98
CA ILE A 329 -15.91 -5.76 3.72
C ILE A 329 -16.66 -7.08 3.87
N GLY A 330 -16.67 -7.63 5.09
CA GLY A 330 -17.17 -8.96 5.40
C GLY A 330 -16.14 -10.06 5.12
N LYS A 331 -16.59 -11.31 5.23
CA LYS A 331 -15.73 -12.50 5.11
C LYS A 331 -15.37 -12.80 3.66
N ARG A 332 -14.21 -13.42 3.47
CA ARG A 332 -13.75 -13.91 2.18
C ARG A 332 -14.66 -15.05 1.68
N PRO A 333 -15.05 -15.06 0.39
CA PRO A 333 -15.73 -16.20 -0.21
C PRO A 333 -14.76 -17.37 -0.41
N GLN A 334 -14.90 -18.44 0.40
CA GLN A 334 -14.01 -19.62 0.35
C GLN A 334 -14.07 -20.38 -0.99
N ASN A 335 -15.20 -20.32 -1.69
CA ASN A 335 -15.41 -21.06 -2.94
C ASN A 335 -14.87 -20.34 -4.19
N SER A 336 -14.38 -19.10 -4.05
CA SER A 336 -13.91 -18.29 -5.18
C SER A 336 -12.40 -18.39 -5.35
N ILE A 337 -11.94 -18.87 -6.50
CA ILE A 337 -10.50 -18.92 -6.84
C ILE A 337 -9.93 -17.50 -7.00
N TYR A 338 -10.76 -16.53 -7.42
CA TYR A 338 -10.39 -15.12 -7.60
C TYR A 338 -10.20 -14.34 -6.30
N SER A 339 -10.44 -14.97 -5.16
CA SER A 339 -10.31 -14.34 -3.84
C SER A 339 -8.89 -14.38 -3.27
N GLY A 340 -7.88 -14.83 -4.03
CA GLY A 340 -6.46 -14.73 -3.66
C GLY A 340 -6.00 -15.69 -2.55
N GLY A 341 -5.00 -15.26 -1.76
CA GLY A 341 -4.33 -16.03 -0.72
C GLY A 341 -5.21 -16.35 0.49
N TYR A 342 -4.68 -17.08 1.47
CA TYR A 342 -5.45 -17.52 2.64
C TYR A 342 -5.67 -16.40 3.67
N THR A 343 -6.84 -16.45 4.34
CA THR A 343 -7.23 -15.56 5.44
C THR A 343 -7.38 -16.39 6.71
N ALA A 344 -6.27 -16.95 7.20
CA ALA A 344 -6.27 -17.95 8.27
C ALA A 344 -6.93 -17.47 9.58
N TRP A 345 -6.94 -16.17 9.84
CA TRP A 345 -7.61 -15.56 10.99
C TRP A 345 -9.14 -15.55 10.89
N GLN A 346 -9.72 -15.71 9.69
CA GLN A 346 -11.16 -15.85 9.48
C GLN A 346 -11.67 -17.29 9.73
N ASP A 347 -10.80 -18.29 9.57
CA ASP A 347 -11.14 -19.72 9.57
C ASP A 347 -11.22 -20.36 10.99
N GLY A 348 -11.35 -19.53 12.03
CA GLY A 348 -11.72 -20.00 13.37
C GLY A 348 -10.57 -20.42 14.29
N GLY A 349 -9.31 -20.10 13.95
CA GLY A 349 -8.22 -20.13 14.92
C GLY A 349 -8.45 -19.11 16.05
N SER A 350 -7.93 -19.35 17.26
CA SER A 350 -8.03 -18.38 18.34
C SER A 350 -7.27 -17.10 17.95
N LYS A 351 -7.99 -15.99 17.75
CA LYS A 351 -7.42 -14.66 17.48
C LYS A 351 -6.57 -14.12 18.65
N GLN A 352 -6.61 -14.79 19.79
CA GLN A 352 -5.83 -14.49 20.98
C GLN A 352 -4.97 -15.70 21.37
N VAL A 353 -3.72 -15.45 21.73
CA VAL A 353 -2.81 -16.42 22.34
C VAL A 353 -2.86 -16.20 23.85
N SER A 354 -3.16 -17.25 24.60
CA SER A 354 -3.06 -17.22 26.06
C SER A 354 -1.63 -17.59 26.46
N ILE A 355 -0.89 -16.63 27.00
CA ILE A 355 0.39 -16.88 27.65
C ILE A 355 0.12 -17.14 29.12
N LEU A 356 0.57 -18.28 29.62
CA LEU A 356 0.52 -18.61 31.03
C LEU A 356 1.63 -17.84 31.74
N ILE A 357 1.27 -16.94 32.65
CA ILE A 357 2.19 -16.27 33.55
C ILE A 357 2.28 -17.09 34.84
N LYS A 358 3.42 -17.04 35.52
CA LYS A 358 3.59 -17.63 36.86
C LYS A 358 2.42 -17.18 37.75
N HIS A 359 1.83 -18.11 38.52
CA HIS A 359 0.60 -17.95 39.34
C HIS A 359 -0.75 -18.09 38.62
N ASN A 360 -0.90 -19.03 37.68
CA ASN A 360 -2.21 -19.42 37.10
C ASN A 360 -3.00 -18.29 36.42
N GLN A 361 -2.37 -17.13 36.19
CA GLN A 361 -2.93 -16.02 35.44
C GLN A 361 -2.57 -16.19 33.97
N SER A 362 -3.58 -16.13 33.10
CA SER A 362 -3.39 -16.23 31.65
C SER A 362 -3.59 -14.87 31.00
N LEU A 363 -2.52 -14.31 30.44
CA LEU A 363 -2.60 -13.07 29.70
C LEU A 363 -2.94 -13.38 28.23
N LYS A 364 -4.00 -12.74 27.72
CA LYS A 364 -4.50 -12.96 26.36
C LYS A 364 -3.99 -11.84 25.46
N ILE A 365 -3.07 -12.15 24.55
CA ILE A 365 -2.51 -11.20 23.59
C ILE A 365 -3.10 -11.52 22.21
N PRO A 366 -3.46 -10.52 21.38
CA PRO A 366 -3.84 -10.78 20.00
C PRO A 366 -2.73 -11.54 19.27
N ARG A 367 -3.11 -12.53 18.47
CA ARG A 367 -2.17 -13.30 17.67
C ARG A 367 -1.66 -12.44 16.53
N LEU A 368 -0.44 -11.94 16.65
CA LEU A 368 0.21 -11.07 15.66
C LEU A 368 0.68 -11.83 14.41
N TRP A 369 0.89 -13.15 14.51
CA TRP A 369 1.45 -13.95 13.42
C TRP A 369 0.69 -15.26 13.18
N TRP A 370 0.30 -15.47 11.92
CA TRP A 370 -0.45 -16.64 11.46
C TRP A 370 0.37 -17.63 10.63
N GLY A 371 1.70 -17.45 10.60
CA GLY A 371 2.61 -18.25 9.78
C GLY A 371 2.81 -17.68 8.38
N TRP A 372 3.94 -18.00 7.77
CA TRP A 372 4.21 -17.70 6.37
C TRP A 372 3.16 -18.39 5.48
N PHE A 373 2.62 -17.65 4.51
CA PHE A 373 1.61 -18.13 3.54
C PHE A 373 0.26 -18.59 4.13
N GLY A 374 -0.04 -18.26 5.39
CA GLY A 374 -1.36 -18.46 5.98
C GLY A 374 -1.90 -19.89 5.87
N LYS A 375 -1.04 -20.91 5.97
CA LYS A 375 -1.44 -22.33 5.85
C LYS A 375 -2.66 -22.59 6.75
N GLN A 376 -3.76 -23.00 6.14
CA GLN A 376 -5.00 -23.34 6.82
C GLN A 376 -4.67 -24.27 7.99
N SER A 377 -5.07 -23.88 9.20
CA SER A 377 -4.94 -24.77 10.35
C SER A 377 -5.69 -26.05 10.01
N SER A 378 -4.94 -27.10 9.67
CA SER A 378 -5.52 -28.35 9.16
C SER A 378 -6.63 -28.83 10.10
N LEU A 379 -7.61 -29.57 9.57
CA LEU A 379 -8.67 -30.24 10.33
C LEU A 379 -8.21 -30.86 11.67
N LYS A 380 -6.92 -31.23 11.80
CA LYS A 380 -6.27 -31.68 13.05
C LYS A 380 -6.34 -30.65 14.20
N ASN A 381 -6.19 -29.35 13.95
CA ASN A 381 -6.25 -28.33 15.01
C ASN A 381 -7.67 -28.17 15.54
N LEU A 382 -8.69 -28.24 14.67
CA LEU A 382 -10.10 -28.19 15.06
C LEU A 382 -10.51 -29.42 15.86
N THR A 383 -10.04 -30.62 15.50
CA THR A 383 -10.28 -31.84 16.27
C THR A 383 -9.52 -31.84 17.60
N GLN A 384 -8.31 -31.29 17.66
CA GLN A 384 -7.53 -31.14 18.90
C GLN A 384 -8.12 -30.11 19.86
N ILE A 385 -8.68 -29.00 19.35
CA ILE A 385 -9.43 -28.03 20.17
C ILE A 385 -10.75 -28.64 20.68
N LYS A 386 -11.47 -29.41 19.84
CA LYS A 386 -12.68 -30.13 20.25
C LYS A 386 -12.37 -31.21 21.31
N SER A 387 -11.25 -31.92 21.19
CA SER A 387 -10.84 -32.93 22.18
C SER A 387 -10.44 -32.29 23.52
N GLN A 388 -9.70 -31.18 23.50
CA GLN A 388 -9.36 -30.42 24.71
C GLN A 388 -10.61 -29.85 25.42
N LYS A 389 -11.60 -29.33 24.68
CA LYS A 389 -12.89 -28.90 25.26
C LYS A 389 -13.66 -30.07 25.90
N ARG A 390 -13.68 -31.24 25.24
CA ARG A 390 -14.31 -32.45 25.79
C ARG A 390 -13.62 -32.91 27.08
N GLN A 391 -12.29 -32.84 27.14
CA GLN A 391 -11.52 -33.24 28.32
C GLN A 391 -11.75 -32.29 29.51
N LYS A 392 -11.79 -30.96 29.28
CA LYS A 392 -12.16 -29.97 30.31
C LYS A 392 -13.59 -30.18 30.84
N ASN A 393 -14.55 -30.50 29.96
CA ASN A 393 -15.92 -30.78 30.38
C ASN A 393 -16.04 -32.10 31.18
N ARG A 394 -15.24 -33.12 30.86
CA ARG A 394 -15.16 -34.35 31.65
C ARG A 394 -14.57 -34.10 33.05
N LEU A 395 -13.53 -33.28 33.15
CA LEU A 395 -12.93 -32.88 34.44
C LEU A 395 -13.91 -32.07 35.29
N LYS A 396 -14.65 -31.12 34.71
CA LYS A 396 -15.71 -30.39 35.44
C LYS A 396 -16.81 -31.32 35.94
N LYS A 397 -17.25 -32.29 35.12
CA LYS A 397 -18.25 -33.29 35.53
C LYS A 397 -17.72 -34.19 36.66
N SER A 398 -16.46 -34.62 36.60
CA SER A 398 -15.88 -35.47 37.66
C SER A 398 -15.71 -34.72 38.98
N LEU A 399 -15.31 -33.45 38.94
CA LEU A 399 -15.25 -32.58 40.12
C LEU A 399 -16.64 -32.39 40.74
N PHE A 400 -17.67 -32.18 39.91
CA PHE A 400 -19.04 -32.00 40.38
C PHE A 400 -19.62 -33.28 41.00
N THR A 401 -19.34 -34.47 40.43
CA THR A 401 -19.76 -35.75 41.04
C THR A 401 -18.98 -36.06 42.32
N ARG A 402 -17.70 -35.71 42.41
CA ARG A 402 -16.91 -35.83 43.65
C ARG A 402 -17.44 -34.92 44.75
N GLY A 403 -17.75 -33.66 44.41
CA GLY A 403 -18.38 -32.71 45.33
C GLY A 403 -19.75 -33.18 45.81
N LYS A 404 -20.57 -33.76 44.91
CA LYS A 404 -21.87 -34.33 45.26
C LYS A 404 -21.75 -35.53 46.21
N LYS A 405 -20.75 -36.40 46.02
CA LYS A 405 -20.46 -37.52 46.94
C LYS A 405 -20.03 -37.03 48.32
N LEU A 406 -19.17 -36.02 48.39
CA LEU A 406 -18.76 -35.41 49.65
C LEU A 406 -19.95 -34.77 50.38
N PHE A 407 -20.84 -34.10 49.66
CA PHE A 407 -22.04 -33.51 50.25
C PHE A 407 -23.01 -34.57 50.81
N VAL A 408 -23.17 -35.71 50.13
CA VAL A 408 -23.98 -36.83 50.63
C VAL A 408 -23.35 -37.47 51.88
N GLN A 409 -22.02 -37.66 51.89
CA GLN A 409 -21.31 -38.17 53.07
C GLN A 409 -21.42 -37.20 54.26
N PHE A 410 -21.32 -35.90 54.00
CA PHE A 410 -21.47 -34.87 55.03
C PHE A 410 -22.90 -34.83 55.59
N LYS A 411 -23.92 -34.98 54.73
CA LYS A 411 -25.32 -35.07 55.15
C LYS A 411 -25.60 -36.33 55.99
N GLN A 412 -25.02 -37.47 55.63
CA GLN A 412 -25.13 -38.71 56.41
C GLN A 412 -24.42 -38.60 57.77
N TRP A 413 -23.30 -37.89 57.83
CA TRP A 413 -22.60 -37.62 59.09
C TRP A 413 -23.40 -36.73 60.04
N ILE A 414 -24.12 -35.73 59.52
CA ILE A 414 -24.99 -34.84 60.32
C ILE A 414 -26.24 -35.57 60.81
N LEU A 415 -26.82 -36.49 60.03
CA LEU A 415 -28.07 -37.19 60.36
C LEU A 415 -27.87 -38.44 61.25
N ASN A 416 -26.63 -38.90 61.44
CA ASN A 416 -26.28 -40.02 62.33
C ASN A 416 -25.76 -39.54 63.71
N ARG A 417 -26.07 -38.30 64.08
CA ARG A 417 -26.09 -37.77 65.44
C ARG A 417 -27.52 -37.35 65.75
#